data_AF-A0A497TCT5-F1
#
_entry.id   AF-A0A497TCT5-F1
#
_cell.length_a   1.000
_cell.length_b   1.000
_cell.length_c   1.000
_cell.angle_alpha   90.00
_cell.angle_beta   90.00
_cell.angle_gamma   90.00
#
_symmetry.space_group_name_H-M   'P 1'
#
loop_
_entity.id
_entity.type
_entity.pdbx_description
1 polymer ?
#
loop_
_entity_poly.entity_id
_entity_poly.type
_entity_poly.pdbx_seq_one_letter_code
_entity_poly.pdbx_strand_id
1 'polypeptide(L)'
;MRMKLRAWEIMSLFRIDNKILSTQKCYRAMLWALCMPGSLQKVGFAGNETDISSGVPRPVALMSQTLLDEQVSVAASDMDSEFWLDEIIAATGARKA
;
A
#
# COMPACT_ATOMS: atom_id res chain seq x y z
N MET A 1 36.95 18.45 -13.27
CA MET A 1 37.29 17.04 -12.98
C MET A 1 35.99 16.23 -13.00
N ARG A 2 35.74 15.37 -14.01
CA ARG A 2 34.51 14.55 -14.08
C ARG A 2 34.71 13.30 -13.21
N MET A 3 33.99 13.21 -12.09
CA MET A 3 33.92 11.95 -11.34
C MET A 3 33.20 10.89 -12.19
N LYS A 4 33.88 9.78 -12.47
CA LYS A 4 33.26 8.59 -13.07
C LYS A 4 32.74 7.71 -11.93
N LEU A 5 31.43 7.72 -11.72
CA LEU A 5 30.77 6.81 -10.79
C LEU A 5 30.85 5.37 -11.33
N ARG A 6 31.09 4.41 -10.45
CA ARG A 6 31.06 2.97 -10.77
C ARG A 6 29.62 2.51 -10.95
N ALA A 7 29.41 1.49 -11.78
CA ALA A 7 28.07 1.00 -12.12
C ALA A 7 27.21 0.63 -10.89
N TRP A 8 27.81 0.07 -9.83
CA TRP A 8 27.09 -0.23 -8.60
C TRP A 8 26.69 1.02 -7.79
N GLU A 9 27.51 2.08 -7.81
CA GLU A 9 27.17 3.38 -7.19
C GLU A 9 25.98 4.00 -7.93
N ILE A 10 25.96 3.91 -9.27
CA ILE A 10 24.83 4.32 -10.11
C ILE A 10 23.59 3.47 -9.78
N MET A 11 23.72 2.14 -9.71
CA MET A 11 22.59 1.26 -9.36
C MET A 11 22.04 1.50 -7.96
N SER A 12 22.88 1.91 -6.99
CA SER A 12 22.42 2.28 -5.65
C SER A 12 21.54 3.54 -5.66
N LEU A 13 21.79 4.47 -6.58
CA LEU A 13 20.95 5.66 -6.78
C LEU A 13 19.58 5.32 -7.36
N PHE A 14 19.45 4.17 -8.03
CA PHE A 14 18.19 3.67 -8.62
C PHE A 14 17.58 2.51 -7.83
N ARG A 15 18.03 2.24 -6.59
CA ARG A 15 17.37 1.27 -5.72
C ARG A 15 16.02 1.83 -5.30
N ILE A 16 14.98 1.41 -6.01
CA ILE A 16 13.61 1.67 -5.61
C ILE A 16 13.35 0.81 -4.37
N ASP A 17 12.88 1.47 -3.31
CA ASP A 17 12.47 0.80 -2.08
C ASP A 17 11.41 -0.26 -2.40
N ASN A 18 11.53 -1.44 -1.78
CA ASN A 18 10.54 -2.51 -1.94
C ASN A 18 9.14 -2.03 -1.55
N LYS A 19 9.02 -1.16 -0.54
CA LYS A 19 7.76 -0.55 -0.13
C LYS A 19 7.14 0.28 -1.26
N ILE A 20 7.93 1.11 -1.94
CA ILE A 20 7.47 1.89 -3.09
C ILE A 20 7.00 0.97 -4.22
N LEU A 21 7.76 -0.09 -4.52
CA LEU A 21 7.37 -1.08 -5.53
C LEU A 21 6.09 -1.82 -5.16
N SER A 22 5.91 -2.17 -3.89
CA SER A 22 4.73 -2.86 -3.40
C SER A 22 3.49 -1.96 -3.46
N THR A 23 3.59 -0.72 -2.99
CA THR A 23 2.51 0.29 -3.13
C THR A 23 2.12 0.47 -4.60
N GLN A 24 3.09 0.59 -5.51
CA GLN A 24 2.82 0.79 -6.93
C GLN A 24 2.13 -0.40 -7.60
N LYS A 25 2.54 -1.63 -7.24
CA LYS A 25 1.88 -2.86 -7.71
C LYS A 25 0.44 -2.95 -7.18
N CYS A 26 0.21 -2.61 -5.91
CA CYS A 26 -1.13 -2.57 -5.34
C CYS A 26 -2.02 -1.58 -6.10
N TYR A 27 -1.51 -0.36 -6.30
CA TYR A 27 -2.21 0.68 -7.05
C TYR A 27 -2.63 0.22 -8.45
N ARG A 28 -1.72 -0.41 -9.19
CA ARG A 28 -2.02 -0.94 -10.54
C ARG A 28 -3.07 -2.04 -10.53
N ALA A 29 -3.01 -2.94 -9.56
CA ALA A 29 -4.02 -4.00 -9.43
C ALA A 29 -5.41 -3.41 -9.13
N MET A 30 -5.49 -2.43 -8.22
CA MET A 30 -6.75 -1.73 -7.93
C MET A 30 -7.28 -0.99 -9.16
N LEU A 31 -6.42 -0.22 -9.83
CA LEU A 31 -6.81 0.53 -11.02
C LEU A 31 -7.38 -0.40 -12.11
N TRP A 32 -6.76 -1.56 -12.32
CA TRP A 32 -7.26 -2.55 -13.27
C TRP A 32 -8.63 -3.10 -12.86
N ALA A 33 -8.81 -3.45 -11.59
CA ALA A 33 -10.09 -3.96 -11.08
C ALA A 33 -11.23 -2.93 -11.25
N LEU A 34 -10.93 -1.64 -11.06
CA LEU A 34 -11.89 -0.54 -11.26
C LEU A 34 -12.19 -0.30 -12.75
N CYS A 35 -11.18 -0.36 -13.61
CA CYS A 35 -11.35 -0.18 -15.06
C CYS A 35 -12.00 -1.39 -15.75
N MET A 36 -11.93 -2.58 -15.14
CA MET A 36 -12.53 -3.82 -15.65
C MET A 36 -13.32 -4.53 -14.55
N PRO A 37 -14.57 -4.10 -14.29
CA PRO A 37 -15.43 -4.71 -13.29
C PRO A 37 -15.58 -6.22 -13.51
N GLY A 38 -15.48 -7.00 -12.43
CA GLY A 38 -15.51 -8.47 -12.47
C GLY A 38 -14.16 -9.14 -12.72
N SER A 39 -13.10 -8.38 -13.02
CA SER A 39 -11.75 -8.93 -13.09
C SER A 39 -11.18 -9.20 -11.68
N LEU A 40 -10.73 -10.44 -11.44
CA LEU A 40 -10.08 -10.82 -10.19
C LEU A 40 -8.58 -10.56 -10.29
N GLN A 41 -8.09 -9.57 -9.53
CA GLN A 41 -6.66 -9.24 -9.49
C GLN A 41 -6.00 -9.92 -8.30
N LYS A 42 -4.98 -10.75 -8.59
CA LYS A 42 -4.12 -11.33 -7.55
C LYS A 42 -2.97 -10.37 -7.27
N VAL A 43 -2.87 -9.90 -6.03
CA VAL A 43 -1.78 -9.02 -5.63
C VAL A 43 -0.71 -9.81 -4.89
N GLY A 44 0.43 -10.05 -5.54
CA GLY A 44 1.56 -10.81 -4.98
C GLY A 44 2.64 -9.88 -4.41
N PHE A 45 2.95 -10.03 -3.13
CA PHE A 45 3.96 -9.23 -2.43
C PHE A 45 5.00 -10.10 -1.73
N ALA A 46 6.21 -9.56 -1.59
CA ALA A 46 7.32 -10.24 -0.91
C ALA A 46 6.91 -10.52 0.55
N GLY A 47 7.02 -11.78 0.99
CA GLY A 47 6.37 -12.32 2.18
C GLY A 47 6.74 -11.74 3.55
N ASN A 48 7.48 -10.62 3.62
CA ASN A 48 7.99 -10.03 4.86
C ASN A 48 7.46 -8.62 5.16
N GLU A 49 6.50 -8.10 4.38
CA GLU A 49 5.81 -6.85 4.70
C GLU A 49 4.78 -7.12 5.82
N THR A 50 5.20 -6.95 7.07
CA THR A 50 4.34 -6.93 8.25
C THR A 50 3.56 -5.62 8.26
N ASP A 51 2.46 -5.60 7.53
CA ASP A 51 1.64 -4.42 7.33
C ASP A 51 0.21 -4.72 7.80
N ILE A 52 -0.18 -4.06 8.89
CA ILE A 52 -1.47 -4.16 9.61
C ILE A 52 -1.65 -5.53 10.30
N SER A 53 -2.03 -5.50 11.58
CA SER A 53 -2.18 -6.65 12.49
C SER A 53 -3.28 -7.64 12.05
N SER A 54 -3.30 -8.78 12.74
CA SER A 54 -3.88 -10.07 12.34
C SER A 54 -5.40 -10.11 12.08
N GLY A 55 -6.11 -8.99 12.12
CA GLY A 55 -7.58 -8.92 11.97
C GLY A 55 -8.07 -8.35 10.65
N VAL A 56 -7.33 -7.42 10.03
CA VAL A 56 -7.79 -6.76 8.80
C VAL A 56 -7.58 -7.69 7.59
N PRO A 57 -8.59 -7.91 6.74
CA PRO A 57 -8.42 -8.67 5.51
C PRO A 57 -7.28 -8.09 4.69
N ARG A 58 -6.32 -8.93 4.31
CA ARG A 58 -5.09 -8.49 3.62
C ARG A 58 -5.33 -7.56 2.41
N PRO A 59 -6.34 -7.79 1.55
CA PRO A 59 -6.65 -6.84 0.48
C PRO A 59 -6.99 -5.45 1.02
N VAL A 60 -7.81 -5.35 2.08
CA VAL A 60 -8.21 -4.08 2.69
C VAL A 60 -7.00 -3.36 3.28
N ALA A 61 -6.16 -4.06 4.05
CA ALA A 61 -4.94 -3.50 4.61
C ALA A 61 -4.04 -2.87 3.55
N LEU A 62 -3.79 -3.59 2.44
CA LEU A 62 -2.93 -3.12 1.36
C LEU A 62 -3.50 -1.93 0.60
N MET A 63 -4.82 -1.96 0.32
CA MET A 63 -5.50 -0.84 -0.32
C MET A 63 -5.44 0.40 0.58
N SER A 64 -5.69 0.23 1.88
CA SER A 64 -5.59 1.29 2.87
C SER A 64 -4.21 1.95 2.87
N GLN A 65 -3.14 1.16 2.93
CA GLN A 65 -1.78 1.70 2.90
C GLN A 65 -1.36 2.32 1.57
N THR A 66 -2.07 1.98 0.48
CA THR A 66 -1.77 2.51 -0.85
C THR A 66 -2.51 3.83 -1.13
N LEU A 67 -3.71 3.99 -0.59
CA LEU A 67 -4.60 5.10 -0.95
C LEU A 67 -4.81 6.11 0.16
N LEU A 68 -4.60 5.71 1.42
CA LEU A 68 -4.91 6.57 2.56
C LEU A 68 -3.68 7.29 3.05
N ASP A 69 -3.88 8.56 3.35
CA ASP A 69 -2.95 9.44 4.03
C ASP A 69 -3.72 10.42 4.92
N GLU A 70 -3.02 11.34 5.55
CA GLU A 70 -3.58 12.38 6.43
C GLU A 70 -4.66 13.26 5.76
N GLN A 71 -4.70 13.30 4.43
CA GLN A 71 -5.66 14.10 3.67
C GLN A 71 -7.00 13.38 3.51
N VAL A 72 -7.01 12.05 3.61
CA VAL A 72 -8.21 11.23 3.39
C VAL A 72 -8.96 11.00 4.71
N SER A 73 -10.28 11.18 4.67
CA SER A 73 -11.18 10.83 5.77
C SER A 73 -11.84 9.46 5.51
N VAL A 74 -11.85 8.60 6.52
CA VAL A 74 -12.39 7.23 6.46
C VAL A 74 -13.45 6.99 7.53
N ALA A 75 -14.49 6.25 7.15
CA ALA A 75 -15.57 5.80 8.02
C ALA A 75 -15.78 4.29 7.87
N ALA A 76 -16.23 3.66 8.94
CA ALA A 76 -16.73 2.28 8.93
C ALA A 76 -18.27 2.31 8.79
N SER A 77 -18.83 1.29 8.14
CA SER A 77 -20.28 1.17 7.94
C SER A 77 -20.94 0.11 8.82
N ASP A 78 -20.16 -0.76 9.45
CA ASP A 78 -20.63 -1.86 10.30
C ASP A 78 -19.66 -2.14 11.47
N MET A 79 -20.11 -2.93 12.45
CA MET A 79 -19.33 -3.21 13.66
C MET A 79 -17.99 -3.93 13.37
N ASP A 80 -17.95 -4.79 12.35
CA ASP A 80 -16.74 -5.50 11.96
C ASP A 80 -15.70 -4.55 11.35
N SER A 81 -16.14 -3.56 10.55
CA SER A 81 -15.27 -2.52 10.00
C SER A 81 -14.88 -1.45 11.01
N GLU A 82 -15.69 -1.18 12.04
CA GLU A 82 -15.32 -0.29 13.15
C GLU A 82 -14.10 -0.81 13.89
N PHE A 83 -14.01 -2.14 14.09
CA PHE A 83 -12.86 -2.77 14.73
C PHE A 83 -11.56 -2.55 13.93
N TRP A 84 -11.63 -2.54 12.60
CA TRP A 84 -10.48 -2.31 11.72
C TRP A 84 -10.15 -0.84 11.52
N LEU A 85 -11.11 0.06 11.74
CA LEU A 85 -10.98 1.48 11.40
C LEU A 85 -9.86 2.16 12.17
N ASP A 86 -9.80 1.95 13.48
CA ASP A 86 -8.78 2.57 14.33
C ASP A 86 -7.37 2.04 13.97
N GLU A 87 -7.29 0.77 13.56
CA GLU A 87 -6.05 0.15 13.12
C GLU A 87 -5.56 0.68 11.77
N ILE A 88 -6.48 0.83 10.81
CA ILE A 88 -6.20 1.44 9.51
C ILE A 88 -5.74 2.89 9.68
N ILE A 89 -6.42 3.65 10.55
CA ILE A 89 -6.04 5.03 10.89
C ILE A 89 -4.64 5.07 11.47
N ALA A 90 -4.33 4.22 12.45
CA ALA A 90 -3.00 4.16 13.07
C ALA A 90 -1.90 3.82 12.06
N ALA A 91 -2.17 2.94 11.09
CA ALA A 91 -1.19 2.52 10.09
C ALA A 91 -0.98 3.53 8.95
N THR A 92 -1.98 4.38 8.65
CA THR A 92 -1.98 5.24 7.46
C THR A 92 -1.95 6.74 7.77
N GLY A 93 -2.27 7.12 9.00
CA GLY A 93 -2.45 8.53 9.39
C GLY A 93 -3.78 9.14 8.90
N ALA A 94 -4.68 8.34 8.31
CA ALA A 94 -5.97 8.81 7.83
C ALA A 94 -6.82 9.43 8.94
N ARG A 95 -7.71 10.35 8.57
CA ARG A 95 -8.63 10.99 9.52
C ARG A 95 -9.89 10.16 9.69
N LYS A 96 -10.37 10.03 10.92
CA LYS A 96 -11.71 9.48 11.18
C LYS A 96 -12.75 10.50 10.71
N ALA A 97 -13.69 10.08 9.85
CA ALA A 97 -14.80 10.90 9.38
C ALA A 97 -15.93 10.98 10.41
#